data_AF-A0A519I7P7-F1
#
_entry.id   AF-A0A519I7P7-F1
#
_cell.length_a   1.000
_cell.length_b   1.000
_cell.length_c   1.000
_cell.angle_alpha   90.00
_cell.angle_beta   90.00
_cell.angle_gamma   90.00
#
_symmetry.space_group_name_H-M   'P 1'
#
loop_
_entity.id
_entity.type
_entity.pdbx_description
1 polymer ?
#
loop_
_entity_poly.entity_id
_entity_poly.type
_entity_poly.pdbx_seq_one_letter_code
_entity_poly.pdbx_strand_id
1 'polypeptide(L)' 'GEAEPLRITRSLVFAQGLVTADGEPCARVSGVFKIGPVAPHSAVE' A
#
# COMPACT_ATOMS: atom_id res chain seq x y z
N GLY A 1 -8.02 7.10 -6.21
CA GLY A 1 -7.13 7.43 -5.10
C GLY A 1 -5.72 7.11 -5.51
N GLU A 2 -4.80 8.02 -5.28
CA GLU A 2 -3.40 7.88 -5.68
C GLU A 2 -2.52 7.73 -4.44
N ALA A 3 -1.44 6.95 -4.57
CA ALA A 3 -0.50 6.70 -3.49
C ALA A 3 0.93 6.63 -4.01
N GLU A 4 1.87 7.06 -3.17
CA GLU A 4 3.30 7.07 -3.46
C GLU A 4 4.10 6.47 -2.30
N PRO A 5 5.21 5.77 -2.57
CA PRO A 5 6.11 5.31 -1.54
C PRO A 5 6.92 6.47 -0.95
N LEU A 6 6.92 6.58 0.37
CA LEU A 6 7.78 7.50 1.12
C LEU A 6 9.16 6.90 1.38
N ARG A 7 9.20 5.59 1.68
CA ARG A 7 10.44 4.85 1.92
C ARG A 7 10.25 3.38 1.59
N ILE A 8 11.24 2.82 0.89
CA ILE A 8 11.33 1.40 0.58
C ILE A 8 12.57 0.85 1.28
N THR A 9 12.43 -0.33 1.87
CA THR A 9 13.53 -1.09 2.47
C THR A 9 13.49 -2.51 1.92
N ARG A 10 14.39 -3.39 2.41
CA ARG A 10 14.40 -4.80 2.01
C ARG A 10 13.06 -5.50 2.25
N SER A 11 12.34 -5.16 3.33
CA SER A 11 11.15 -5.92 3.76
C SER A 11 9.94 -5.08 4.12
N LEU A 12 10.07 -3.74 4.12
CA LEU A 12 8.99 -2.80 4.41
C LEU A 12 8.86 -1.74 3.33
N VAL A 13 7.61 -1.34 3.06
CA VAL A 13 7.26 -0.13 2.29
C VAL A 13 6.39 0.77 3.16
N PHE A 14 6.77 2.03 3.24
CA PHE A 14 5.97 3.10 3.83
C PHE A 14 5.38 3.91 2.68
N ALA A 15 4.07 4.06 2.63
CA ALA A 15 3.38 4.78 1.57
C ALA A 15 2.37 5.77 2.15
N GLN A 16 2.12 6.84 1.40
CA GLN A 16 1.01 7.75 1.65
C GLN A 16 0.11 7.84 0.43
N GLY A 17 -1.12 8.29 0.61
CA GLY A 17 -2.02 8.55 -0.51
C GLY A 17 -3.11 9.56 -0.21
N LEU A 18 -3.73 10.03 -1.27
CA LEU A 18 -4.89 10.90 -1.27
C LEU A 18 -6.03 10.21 -2.02
N VAL A 19 -7.17 10.09 -1.36
CA VAL A 19 -8.41 9.62 -1.98
C VAL A 19 -9.22 10.84 -2.40
N THR A 20 -9.77 10.78 -3.61
CA THR A 20 -10.66 11.79 -4.15
C THR A 20 -12.02 11.16 -4.43
N ALA A 21 -13.09 11.95 -4.29
CA ALA A 21 -14.44 11.64 -4.71
C ALA A 21 -14.97 12.84 -5.49
N ASP A 22 -15.50 12.61 -6.70
CA ASP A 22 -15.96 13.68 -7.60
C ASP A 22 -14.90 14.77 -7.89
N GLY A 23 -13.62 14.37 -7.89
CA GLY A 23 -12.48 15.27 -8.07
C GLY A 23 -12.02 15.98 -6.79
N GLU A 24 -12.81 15.94 -5.72
CA GLU A 24 -12.48 16.60 -4.45
C GLU A 24 -11.74 15.64 -3.50
N PRO A 25 -10.64 16.08 -2.85
CA PRO A 25 -9.97 15.30 -1.82
C PRO A 25 -10.90 14.96 -0.65
N CYS A 26 -11.04 13.67 -0.33
CA CYS A 26 -11.96 13.19 0.70
C CYS A 26 -11.28 12.41 1.83
N ALA A 27 -10.08 11.86 1.61
CA ALA A 27 -9.32 11.20 2.68
C ALA A 27 -7.81 11.18 2.42
N ARG A 28 -7.03 11.14 3.51
CA ARG A 28 -5.61 10.82 3.50
C ARG A 28 -5.42 9.40 4.00
N VAL A 29 -4.51 8.67 3.39
CA VAL A 29 -4.16 7.31 3.81
C VAL A 29 -2.67 7.17 4.03
N SER A 30 -2.30 6.33 4.99
CA SER A 30 -0.92 5.89 5.21
C SER A 30 -0.90 4.37 5.30
N GLY A 31 0.03 3.73 4.59
CA GLY A 31 0.22 2.30 4.61
C GLY A 31 1.62 1.91 5.04
N VAL A 32 1.73 0.89 5.89
CA VAL A 32 2.99 0.20 6.18
C VAL A 32 2.81 -1.25 5.76
N PHE A 33 3.53 -1.64 4.71
CA PHE A 33 3.46 -2.99 4.15
C PHE A 33 4.70 -3.77 4.55
N LYS A 34 4.53 -5.04 4.89
CA LYS A 34 5.61 -5.97 5.23
C LYS A 34 5.54 -7.20 4.36
N ILE A 35 6.69 -7.62 3.82
CA ILE A 35 6.80 -8.91 3.15
C ILE A 35 6.54 -10.02 4.19
N GLY A 36 5.42 -10.73 4.00
CA GLY A 36 5.04 -11.89 4.80
C GLY A 36 5.78 -13.16 4.36
N PRO A 37 5.51 -14.30 5.02
CA PRO A 37 5.98 -15.60 4.56
C PRO A 37 5.56 -15.86 3.12
N VAL A 38 6.35 -16.66 2.39
CA VAL A 38 5.99 -17.10 1.04
C VAL A 38 4.69 -17.90 1.15
N ALA A 39 3.66 -17.49 0.39
CA ALA A 39 2.41 -18.23 0.34
C ALA A 39 2.67 -19.64 -0.21
N PRO A 40 2.04 -20.69 0.35
CA PRO A 40 2.20 -22.04 -0.16
C PRO A 40 1.68 -22.10 -1.61
N HIS A 41 2.36 -22.87 -2.45
CA HIS A 41 2.03 -23.00 -3.88
C HIS A 41 0.59 -23.52 -4.13
N SER A 42 -0.04 -24.14 -3.13
CA SER A 42 -1.43 -24.63 -3.19
C SER A 42 -2.48 -23.59 -2.81
N ALA A 43 -2.09 -22.38 -2.36
CA ALA A 43 -3.01 -21.30 -1.99
C ALA A 43 -3.25 -20.30 -3.14
N VAL A 44 -2.65 -20.55 -4.31
CA VAL A 44 -2.84 -19.81 -5.56
C VAL A 44 -3.62 -20.66 -6.56
N GLU A 45 -4.72 -21.28 -6.10
CA GLU A 45 -5.77 -21.81 -6.98
C GLU A 45 -7.09 -21.15 -6.59
#